data_AF-A0A3T1D2R0-F1
#
_entry.id   AF-A0A3T1D2R0-F1
#
_cell.length_a   1.000
_cell.length_b   1.000
_cell.length_c   1.000
_cell.angle_alpha   90.00
_cell.angle_beta   90.00
_cell.angle_gamma   90.00
#
_symmetry.space_group_name_H-M   'P 1'
#
loop_
_entity.id
_entity.type
_entity.pdbx_description
1 polymer ?
#
loop_
_entity_poly.entity_id
_entity_poly.type
_entity_poly.pdbx_seq_one_letter_code
_entity_poly.pdbx_strand_id
1 'polypeptide(L)'
;MAYTKTTWKDRVVQFARRFKKTGETSTEVTLTQDPGTVTEAGTPVNAAALNKMEQGIADAHTIAEAALPKYGGQMTGKLTSRATTGKIGDATGDRGGIEAYGAGGPNDGAFIQLHRPGNYAAYLGLDFDNRLKFGGFSAGNNAWEIWHDQRLRDNAGVLEFLTGGVWRPVGGMKNVQRGTYAWGLTAYGVPPGDFDWNIPRDITISAVNPAKSWVQISVSSSAGYNNIGLELIRGELLNATTVRLTRDSSYYSAAHGIMNIAWQVMESY
;
A
#
# COMPACT_ATOMS: atom_id res chain seq x y z
N MET A 1 41.71 -20.62 -15.15
CA MET A 1 41.75 -20.52 -16.63
C MET A 1 40.51 -21.21 -17.17
N ALA A 2 39.95 -20.77 -18.30
CA ALA A 2 38.79 -21.45 -18.89
C ALA A 2 39.17 -22.85 -19.41
N TYR A 3 38.32 -23.84 -19.16
CA TYR A 3 38.53 -25.22 -19.65
C TYR A 3 38.61 -25.25 -21.17
N THR A 4 39.71 -25.79 -21.71
CA THR A 4 39.89 -25.96 -23.16
C THR A 4 39.64 -27.42 -23.54
N LYS A 5 38.57 -27.67 -24.31
CA LYS A 5 38.19 -29.03 -24.73
C LYS A 5 39.31 -29.68 -25.55
N THR A 6 39.59 -30.96 -25.28
CA THR A 6 40.46 -31.77 -26.12
C THR A 6 39.65 -32.32 -27.29
N THR A 7 40.14 -32.15 -28.52
CA THR A 7 39.58 -32.84 -29.68
C THR A 7 40.12 -34.27 -29.70
N TRP A 8 39.26 -35.22 -29.36
CA TRP A 8 39.60 -36.64 -29.34
C TRP A 8 39.53 -37.22 -30.75
N LYS A 9 40.59 -37.89 -31.16
CA LYS A 9 40.71 -38.61 -32.42
C LYS A 9 40.79 -40.10 -32.14
N ASP A 10 40.07 -40.89 -32.92
CA ASP A 10 40.24 -42.33 -32.91
C ASP A 10 41.54 -42.72 -33.62
N ARG A 11 42.13 -43.85 -33.22
CA ARG A 11 43.29 -44.40 -33.88
C ARG A 11 42.85 -45.24 -35.08
N VAL A 12 43.13 -44.75 -36.28
CA VAL A 12 42.79 -45.47 -37.52
C VAL A 12 44.03 -46.22 -38.03
N VAL A 13 43.91 -47.54 -38.14
CA VAL A 13 44.96 -48.45 -38.59
C VAL A 13 44.43 -49.46 -39.59
N GLN A 14 45.30 -49.96 -40.46
CA GLN A 14 44.94 -50.95 -41.49
C GLN A 14 44.43 -52.28 -40.89
N PHE A 15 45.02 -52.73 -39.78
CA PHE A 15 44.66 -54.00 -39.13
C PHE A 15 44.57 -53.87 -37.60
N ALA A 16 43.40 -53.47 -37.07
CA ALA A 16 43.22 -53.15 -35.64
C ALA A 16 43.44 -54.32 -34.65
N ARG A 17 43.32 -55.57 -35.11
CA ARG A 17 43.42 -56.77 -34.26
C ARG A 17 44.53 -57.74 -34.70
N ARG A 18 45.52 -57.25 -35.45
CA ARG A 18 46.66 -58.07 -35.90
C ARG A 18 47.83 -57.92 -34.95
N PHE A 19 48.48 -59.06 -34.66
CA PHE A 19 49.63 -59.13 -33.76
C PHE A 19 50.73 -59.98 -34.39
N LYS A 20 51.98 -59.60 -34.15
CA LYS A 20 53.15 -60.46 -34.38
C LYS A 20 53.36 -61.35 -33.16
N LYS A 21 53.57 -62.63 -33.43
CA LYS A 21 53.82 -63.68 -32.45
C LYS A 21 55.31 -63.94 -32.35
N THR A 22 55.86 -63.93 -31.13
CA THR A 22 57.28 -64.22 -30.86
C THR A 22 57.45 -64.91 -29.50
N GLY A 23 58.58 -65.60 -29.30
CA GLY A 23 58.98 -66.13 -27.99
C GLY A 23 58.01 -67.18 -27.41
N GLU A 24 57.41 -68.02 -28.25
CA GLU A 24 56.47 -69.04 -27.79
C GLU A 24 57.18 -70.14 -26.99
N THR A 25 56.60 -70.46 -25.83
CA THR A 25 56.94 -71.59 -24.97
C THR A 25 55.70 -72.49 -24.80
N SER A 26 55.80 -73.55 -24.01
CA SER A 26 54.66 -74.42 -23.71
C SER A 26 53.53 -73.74 -22.92
N THR A 27 53.78 -72.60 -22.26
CA THR A 27 52.80 -71.91 -21.40
C THR A 27 52.61 -70.43 -21.70
N GLU A 28 53.44 -69.85 -22.56
CA GLU A 28 53.45 -68.41 -22.82
C GLU A 28 53.75 -68.10 -24.28
N VAL A 29 53.18 -67.00 -24.77
CA VAL A 29 53.51 -66.42 -26.06
C VAL A 29 53.46 -64.89 -25.95
N THR A 30 54.45 -64.20 -26.53
CA THR A 30 54.41 -62.74 -26.61
C THR A 30 53.71 -62.30 -27.89
N LEU A 31 52.68 -61.46 -27.74
CA LEU A 31 51.96 -60.83 -28.85
C LEU A 31 52.22 -59.32 -28.86
N THR A 32 52.83 -58.81 -29.92
CA THR A 32 53.02 -57.37 -30.14
C THR A 32 52.08 -56.89 -31.23
N GLN A 33 51.37 -55.78 -31.03
CA GLN A 33 50.46 -55.23 -32.06
C GLN A 33 51.22 -54.98 -33.38
N ASP A 34 50.66 -55.44 -34.50
CA ASP A 34 51.14 -55.17 -35.87
C ASP A 34 50.01 -54.55 -36.70
N PRO A 35 49.75 -53.24 -36.47
CA PRO A 35 48.61 -52.55 -37.05
C PRO A 35 48.71 -52.33 -38.57
N GLY A 36 49.86 -52.62 -39.21
CA GLY A 36 50.16 -52.16 -40.56
C GLY A 36 50.31 -50.64 -40.62
N THR A 37 49.83 -50.02 -41.70
CA THR A 37 49.88 -48.56 -41.85
C THR A 37 48.92 -47.89 -40.84
N VAL A 38 49.43 -46.91 -40.09
CA VAL A 38 48.62 -46.04 -39.22
C VAL A 38 48.24 -44.80 -40.02
N THR A 39 46.97 -44.65 -40.38
CA THR A 39 46.48 -43.52 -41.19
C THR A 39 46.05 -42.34 -40.33
N GLU A 40 45.69 -42.57 -39.06
CA GLU A 40 45.46 -41.52 -38.08
C GLU A 40 45.96 -41.96 -36.70
N ALA A 41 46.81 -41.14 -36.09
CA ALA A 41 47.21 -41.33 -34.70
C ALA A 41 46.05 -40.91 -33.78
N GLY A 42 45.58 -41.82 -32.93
CA GLY A 42 44.54 -41.51 -31.94
C GLY A 42 45.07 -40.59 -30.84
N THR A 43 44.17 -39.85 -30.21
CA THR A 43 44.51 -39.02 -29.04
C THR A 43 44.80 -39.93 -27.84
N PRO A 44 45.96 -39.81 -27.17
CA PRO A 44 46.29 -40.68 -26.03
C PRO A 44 45.31 -40.51 -24.87
N VAL A 45 44.79 -41.64 -24.36
CA VAL A 45 44.06 -41.69 -23.08
C VAL A 45 45.09 -41.90 -21.98
N ASN A 46 45.52 -40.81 -21.35
CA ASN A 46 46.52 -40.83 -20.28
C ASN A 46 46.02 -40.05 -19.06
N ALA A 47 46.73 -40.17 -17.93
CA ALA A 47 46.37 -39.50 -16.68
C ALA A 47 46.23 -37.97 -16.85
N ALA A 48 47.11 -37.34 -17.63
CA ALA A 48 47.02 -35.90 -17.88
C ALA A 48 45.70 -35.52 -18.58
N ALA A 49 45.27 -36.30 -19.57
CA ALA A 49 44.02 -36.06 -20.28
C ALA A 49 42.77 -36.38 -19.43
N LEU A 50 42.82 -37.44 -18.62
CA LEU A 50 41.75 -37.81 -17.70
C LEU A 50 41.60 -36.75 -16.59
N ASN A 51 42.68 -36.38 -15.90
CA ASN A 51 42.66 -35.36 -14.86
C ASN A 51 42.21 -33.99 -15.39
N LYS A 52 42.60 -33.66 -16.64
CA LYS A 52 42.09 -32.46 -17.32
C LYS A 52 40.57 -32.51 -17.48
N MET A 53 40.01 -33.65 -17.90
CA MET A 53 38.56 -33.81 -18.02
C MET A 53 37.86 -33.73 -16.65
N GLU A 54 38.41 -34.38 -15.62
CA GLU A 54 37.87 -34.29 -14.25
C GLU A 54 37.86 -32.85 -13.75
N GLN A 55 38.95 -32.10 -13.97
CA GLN A 55 38.99 -30.68 -13.63
C GLN A 55 37.93 -29.88 -14.38
N GLY A 56 37.76 -30.12 -15.68
CA GLY A 56 36.72 -29.45 -16.47
C GLY A 56 35.30 -29.74 -15.97
N ILE A 57 35.04 -30.97 -15.51
CA ILE A 57 33.76 -31.35 -14.91
C ILE A 57 33.58 -30.67 -13.55
N ALA A 58 34.62 -30.68 -12.70
CA ALA A 58 34.58 -30.02 -11.39
C ALA A 58 34.33 -28.52 -11.54
N ASP A 59 35.07 -27.84 -12.42
CA ASP A 59 34.90 -26.40 -12.69
C ASP A 59 33.48 -26.09 -13.19
N ALA A 60 32.96 -26.88 -14.12
CA ALA A 60 31.60 -26.71 -14.65
C ALA A 60 30.55 -26.90 -13.54
N HIS A 61 30.72 -27.89 -12.67
CA HIS A 61 29.82 -28.13 -11.55
C HIS A 61 29.86 -26.97 -10.54
N THR A 62 31.05 -26.48 -10.19
CA THR A 62 31.21 -25.31 -9.32
C THR A 62 30.55 -24.06 -9.90
N ILE A 63 30.72 -23.80 -11.20
CA ILE A 63 30.08 -22.64 -11.87
C ILE A 63 28.56 -22.80 -11.87
N ALA A 64 28.04 -23.99 -12.20
CA ALA A 64 26.60 -24.25 -12.22
C ALA A 64 25.95 -24.06 -10.84
N GLU A 65 26.59 -24.54 -9.78
CA GLU A 65 26.13 -24.35 -8.39
C GLU A 65 26.17 -22.87 -7.96
N ALA A 66 27.12 -22.09 -8.50
CA ALA A 66 27.24 -20.66 -8.20
C ALA A 66 26.31 -19.76 -9.05
N ALA A 67 25.78 -20.25 -10.17
CA ALA A 67 25.01 -19.43 -11.12
C ALA A 67 23.72 -18.87 -10.53
N LEU A 68 23.09 -19.56 -9.58
CA LEU A 68 22.00 -19.06 -8.76
C LEU A 68 22.24 -19.50 -7.31
N PRO A 69 22.63 -18.59 -6.40
CA PRO A 69 22.79 -18.93 -5.00
C PRO A 69 21.49 -19.51 -4.45
N LYS A 70 21.51 -20.80 -4.09
CA LYS A 70 20.34 -21.53 -3.56
C LYS A 70 19.93 -21.05 -2.17
N TYR A 71 20.79 -20.28 -1.50
CA TYR A 71 20.54 -19.64 -0.21
C TYR A 71 21.43 -18.41 -0.03
N GLY A 72 20.91 -17.33 0.55
CA GLY A 72 21.69 -16.22 1.10
C GLY A 72 22.49 -15.36 0.11
N GLY A 73 22.39 -15.59 -1.20
CA GLY A 73 23.10 -14.80 -2.19
C GLY A 73 22.43 -13.47 -2.54
N GLN A 74 23.23 -12.51 -2.99
CA GLN A 74 22.76 -11.22 -3.48
C GLN A 74 22.68 -11.26 -5.00
N MET A 75 21.51 -10.99 -5.57
CA MET A 75 21.39 -10.66 -6.99
C MET A 75 21.77 -9.19 -7.16
N THR A 76 22.81 -8.90 -7.94
CA THR A 76 23.20 -7.53 -8.28
C THR A 76 22.64 -7.16 -9.65
N GLY A 77 22.08 -5.95 -9.78
CA GLY A 77 21.43 -5.47 -11.01
C GLY A 77 19.89 -5.59 -11.01
N LYS A 78 19.28 -5.35 -12.17
CA LYS A 78 17.82 -5.37 -12.34
C LYS A 78 17.32 -6.81 -12.43
N LEU A 79 16.43 -7.21 -11.52
CA LEU A 79 15.64 -8.43 -11.69
C LEU A 79 14.49 -8.17 -12.66
N THR A 80 14.45 -8.91 -13.77
CA THR A 80 13.29 -8.97 -14.68
C THR A 80 12.80 -10.40 -14.76
N SER A 81 11.56 -10.64 -14.33
CA SER A 81 10.89 -11.93 -14.51
C SER A 81 10.30 -12.06 -15.92
N ARG A 82 9.87 -13.28 -16.27
CA ARG A 82 9.14 -13.52 -17.52
C ARG A 82 7.86 -12.68 -17.56
N ALA A 83 7.47 -12.22 -18.75
CA ALA A 83 6.18 -11.57 -18.94
C ALA A 83 5.03 -12.49 -18.50
N THR A 84 4.04 -11.90 -17.85
CA THR A 84 2.81 -12.60 -17.43
C THR A 84 1.76 -12.56 -18.55
N THR A 85 0.84 -13.52 -18.55
CA THR A 85 -0.28 -13.59 -19.51
C THR A 85 -1.60 -13.66 -18.77
N GLY A 86 -2.61 -12.90 -19.19
CA GLY A 86 -3.93 -12.83 -18.54
C GLY A 86 -4.14 -11.53 -17.73
N LYS A 87 -5.08 -11.55 -16.78
CA LYS A 87 -5.43 -10.39 -15.93
C LYS A 87 -5.45 -10.77 -14.44
N ILE A 88 -5.36 -9.76 -13.56
CA ILE A 88 -5.32 -9.88 -12.08
C ILE A 88 -6.60 -10.49 -11.45
N GLY A 89 -7.63 -10.81 -12.24
CA GLY A 89 -8.85 -11.48 -11.79
C GLY A 89 -9.07 -12.88 -12.39
N ASP A 90 -8.08 -13.46 -13.07
CA ASP A 90 -8.22 -14.82 -13.61
C ASP A 90 -8.17 -15.86 -12.49
N ALA A 91 -9.17 -16.75 -12.44
CA ALA A 91 -9.35 -17.71 -11.35
C ALA A 91 -8.47 -18.97 -11.44
N THR A 92 -7.64 -19.11 -12.49
CA THR A 92 -6.83 -20.30 -12.72
C THR A 92 -5.43 -19.97 -13.25
N GLY A 93 -4.45 -20.71 -12.77
CA GLY A 93 -3.06 -20.71 -13.22
C GLY A 93 -2.16 -19.73 -12.45
N ASP A 94 -0.97 -20.21 -12.07
CA ASP A 94 0.06 -19.44 -11.38
C ASP A 94 0.76 -18.52 -12.38
N ARG A 95 0.17 -17.33 -12.57
CA ARG A 95 0.54 -16.41 -13.65
C ARG A 95 1.49 -15.30 -13.21
N GLY A 96 1.85 -15.24 -11.93
CA GLY A 96 2.77 -14.24 -11.39
C GLY A 96 4.18 -14.43 -11.94
N GLY A 97 4.83 -13.33 -12.36
CA GLY A 97 6.25 -13.38 -12.74
C GLY A 97 7.18 -13.55 -11.54
N ILE A 98 6.73 -13.07 -10.37
CA ILE A 98 7.36 -13.27 -9.06
C ILE A 98 6.22 -13.60 -8.10
N GLU A 99 6.39 -14.64 -7.30
CA GLU A 99 5.37 -15.11 -6.37
C GLU A 99 5.97 -15.27 -4.98
N ALA A 100 5.25 -14.76 -3.98
CA ALA A 100 5.43 -15.16 -2.58
C ALA A 100 4.27 -16.10 -2.25
N TYR A 101 4.58 -17.28 -1.72
CA TYR A 101 3.59 -18.33 -1.47
C TYR A 101 3.61 -18.72 0.02
N GLY A 102 2.42 -18.77 0.64
CA GLY A 102 2.28 -19.18 2.04
C GLY A 102 2.42 -20.69 2.22
N ALA A 103 2.74 -21.17 3.42
CA ALA A 103 2.94 -22.61 3.67
C ALA A 103 1.64 -23.45 3.65
N GLY A 104 0.47 -22.81 3.54
CA GLY A 104 -0.83 -23.45 3.33
C GLY A 104 -1.61 -23.80 4.60
N GLY A 105 -1.07 -23.46 5.78
CA GLY A 105 -1.77 -23.55 7.05
C GLY A 105 -2.78 -22.41 7.27
N PRO A 106 -3.66 -22.54 8.28
CA PRO A 106 -4.77 -21.60 8.52
C PRO A 106 -4.33 -20.18 8.92
N ASN A 107 -3.07 -20.00 9.31
CA ASN A 107 -2.49 -18.71 9.71
C ASN A 107 -1.34 -18.28 8.80
N ASP A 108 -1.13 -18.96 7.67
CA ASP A 108 0.00 -18.70 6.80
C ASP A 108 -0.36 -17.66 5.75
N GLY A 109 0.22 -16.47 5.88
CA GLY A 109 0.16 -15.43 4.85
C GLY A 109 1.18 -15.65 3.73
N ALA A 110 0.97 -14.95 2.63
CA ALA A 110 1.88 -14.84 1.49
C ALA A 110 2.44 -13.41 1.43
N PHE A 111 3.66 -13.21 1.92
CA PHE A 111 4.25 -11.87 2.05
C PHE A 111 5.75 -11.86 1.75
N ILE A 112 6.24 -10.66 1.45
CA ILE A 112 7.66 -10.35 1.32
C ILE A 112 8.13 -9.49 2.48
N GLN A 113 9.41 -9.58 2.84
CA GLN A 113 10.02 -8.69 3.81
C GLN A 113 10.68 -7.50 3.11
N LEU A 114 10.34 -6.30 3.57
CA LEU A 114 11.00 -5.05 3.21
C LEU A 114 11.95 -4.67 4.33
N HIS A 115 13.25 -4.74 4.10
CA HIS A 115 14.25 -4.59 5.16
C HIS A 115 15.28 -3.49 4.83
N ARG A 116 15.35 -2.47 5.68
CA ARG A 116 16.43 -1.49 5.75
C ARG A 116 17.33 -1.85 6.94
N PRO A 117 18.50 -2.47 6.71
CA PRO A 117 19.35 -2.98 7.78
C PRO A 117 19.66 -1.95 8.86
N GLY A 118 19.48 -2.36 10.12
CA GLY A 118 19.76 -1.55 11.32
C GLY A 118 18.79 -0.40 11.59
N ASN A 119 17.69 -0.28 10.84
CA ASN A 119 16.76 0.84 11.00
C ASN A 119 15.30 0.39 11.04
N TYR A 120 14.78 -0.17 9.95
CA TYR A 120 13.36 -0.49 9.85
C TYR A 120 13.13 -1.69 8.95
N ALA A 121 12.22 -2.57 9.34
CA ALA A 121 11.66 -3.57 8.44
C ALA A 121 10.18 -3.80 8.71
N ALA A 122 9.50 -4.33 7.71
CA ALA A 122 8.11 -4.72 7.78
C ALA A 122 7.83 -5.76 6.69
N TYR A 123 6.66 -6.39 6.80
CA TYR A 123 6.10 -7.27 5.79
C TYR A 123 5.08 -6.53 4.94
N LEU A 124 4.99 -6.93 3.66
CA LEU A 124 3.95 -6.52 2.72
C LEU A 124 3.44 -7.78 2.01
N GLY A 125 2.13 -8.01 2.01
CA GLY A 125 1.56 -9.17 1.32
C GLY A 125 0.13 -9.48 1.70
N LEU A 126 -0.34 -10.65 1.29
CA LEU A 126 -1.63 -11.20 1.68
C LEU A 126 -1.49 -11.91 3.03
N ASP A 127 -2.33 -11.54 3.99
CA ASP A 127 -2.36 -12.18 5.31
C ASP A 127 -3.34 -13.38 5.34
N PHE A 128 -3.40 -14.11 6.45
CA PHE A 128 -4.21 -15.34 6.60
C PHE A 128 -5.72 -15.13 6.37
N ASP A 129 -6.20 -13.89 6.49
CA ASP A 129 -7.58 -13.49 6.21
C ASP A 129 -7.82 -13.05 4.75
N ASN A 130 -6.86 -13.32 3.86
CA ASN A 130 -6.86 -12.98 2.43
C ASN A 130 -6.92 -11.49 2.13
N ARG A 131 -6.41 -10.65 3.04
CA ARG A 131 -6.35 -9.19 2.85
C ARG A 131 -4.93 -8.74 2.59
N LEU A 132 -4.77 -7.74 1.72
CA LEU A 132 -3.48 -7.08 1.51
C LEU A 132 -3.13 -6.25 2.75
N LYS A 133 -1.98 -6.49 3.37
CA LYS A 133 -1.57 -5.81 4.61
C LYS A 133 -0.11 -5.37 4.61
N PHE A 134 0.17 -4.41 5.50
CA PHE A 134 1.50 -4.00 5.93
C PHE A 134 1.62 -4.11 7.45
N GLY A 135 2.74 -4.62 7.96
CA GLY A 135 2.91 -4.82 9.41
C GLY A 135 4.13 -5.65 9.79
N GLY A 136 4.19 -6.10 11.04
CA GLY A 136 5.28 -6.93 11.57
C GLY A 136 6.63 -6.22 11.75
N PHE A 137 7.58 -6.92 12.38
CA PHE A 137 8.94 -6.44 12.67
C PHE A 137 8.95 -5.06 13.35
N SER A 138 9.45 -4.00 12.71
CA SER A 138 9.53 -2.65 13.29
C SER A 138 8.16 -1.97 13.42
N ALA A 139 7.13 -2.47 12.73
CA ALA A 139 5.74 -2.06 12.91
C ALA A 139 5.07 -2.72 14.14
N GLY A 140 5.78 -3.61 14.86
CA GLY A 140 5.26 -4.34 16.01
C GLY A 140 4.30 -5.47 15.62
N ASN A 141 3.51 -5.94 16.59
CA ASN A 141 2.49 -6.96 16.39
C ASN A 141 1.20 -6.39 15.77
N ASN A 142 1.36 -5.56 14.75
CA ASN A 142 0.27 -4.93 14.02
C ASN A 142 0.24 -5.47 12.59
N ALA A 143 -0.96 -5.58 12.03
CA ALA A 143 -1.20 -5.95 10.64
C ALA A 143 -2.31 -5.04 10.08
N TRP A 144 -1.92 -3.96 9.42
CA TRP A 144 -2.87 -2.99 8.88
C TRP A 144 -3.25 -3.37 7.45
N GLU A 145 -4.55 -3.47 7.22
CA GLU A 145 -5.10 -3.65 5.88
C GLU A 145 -4.84 -2.42 5.01
N ILE A 146 -4.29 -2.66 3.81
CA ILE A 146 -4.17 -1.65 2.77
C ILE A 146 -5.43 -1.71 1.93
N TRP A 147 -6.28 -0.70 2.09
CA TRP A 147 -7.45 -0.50 1.25
C TRP A 147 -7.14 0.55 0.18
N HIS A 148 -7.40 0.22 -1.09
CA HIS A 148 -7.26 1.16 -2.19
C HIS A 148 -8.27 0.87 -3.29
N ASP A 149 -9.14 1.83 -3.59
CA ASP A 149 -10.13 1.71 -4.66
C ASP A 149 -10.02 2.81 -5.72
N GLN A 150 -8.97 3.63 -5.67
CA GLN A 150 -8.75 4.83 -6.50
C GLN A 150 -9.85 5.90 -6.41
N ARG A 151 -10.83 5.73 -5.52
CA ARG A 151 -11.98 6.62 -5.38
C ARG A 151 -11.95 7.41 -4.08
N LEU A 152 -10.95 7.28 -3.21
CA LEU A 152 -10.80 8.13 -2.03
C LEU A 152 -9.59 9.06 -2.16
N ARG A 153 -9.74 10.35 -1.83
CA ARG A 153 -8.65 11.33 -1.77
C ARG A 153 -8.83 12.33 -0.64
N ASP A 154 -7.75 13.02 -0.29
CA ASP A 154 -7.81 14.29 0.43
C ASP A 154 -7.79 15.46 -0.58
N ASN A 155 -8.69 16.41 -0.40
CA ASN A 155 -8.77 17.64 -1.18
C ASN A 155 -8.83 18.84 -0.22
N ALA A 156 -7.67 19.46 0.02
CA ALA A 156 -7.52 20.59 0.94
C ALA A 156 -8.06 20.30 2.36
N GLY A 157 -7.78 19.11 2.90
CA GLY A 157 -8.24 18.68 4.22
C GLY A 157 -9.67 18.11 4.24
N VAL A 158 -10.31 17.98 3.07
CA VAL A 158 -11.62 17.35 2.92
C VAL A 158 -11.43 15.99 2.28
N LEU A 159 -11.82 14.94 2.99
CA LEU A 159 -11.89 13.62 2.39
C LEU A 159 -13.02 13.59 1.36
N GLU A 160 -12.70 13.19 0.13
CA GLU A 160 -13.64 13.09 -0.99
C GLU A 160 -13.62 11.68 -1.57
N PHE A 161 -14.81 11.22 -1.96
CA PHE A 161 -15.03 9.97 -2.66
C PHE A 161 -15.59 10.18 -4.07
N LEU A 162 -15.00 9.50 -5.05
CA LEU A 162 -15.41 9.54 -6.45
C LEU A 162 -16.65 8.67 -6.65
N THR A 163 -17.79 9.31 -6.95
CA THR A 163 -19.05 8.62 -7.26
C THR A 163 -19.68 9.23 -8.50
N GLY A 164 -20.03 8.39 -9.47
CA GLY A 164 -20.57 8.83 -10.76
C GLY A 164 -19.63 9.76 -11.54
N GLY A 165 -18.30 9.62 -11.39
CA GLY A 165 -17.31 10.48 -12.03
C GLY A 165 -17.13 11.86 -11.38
N VAL A 166 -17.82 12.13 -10.27
CA VAL A 166 -17.71 13.40 -9.52
C VAL A 166 -17.15 13.12 -8.14
N TRP A 167 -16.12 13.90 -7.75
CA TRP A 167 -15.60 13.86 -6.39
C TRP A 167 -16.61 14.50 -5.44
N ARG A 168 -17.01 13.74 -4.42
CA ARG A 168 -17.93 14.20 -3.41
C ARG A 168 -17.31 14.05 -2.02
N PRO A 169 -17.38 15.06 -1.16
CA PRO A 169 -16.96 14.94 0.23
C PRO A 169 -17.65 13.75 0.93
N VAL A 170 -16.90 12.97 1.73
CA VAL A 170 -17.44 11.81 2.47
C VAL A 170 -18.07 12.17 3.83
N GLY A 171 -18.42 13.44 4.01
CA GLY A 171 -18.99 13.99 5.23
C GLY A 171 -18.24 15.24 5.70
N GLY A 172 -18.66 15.77 6.85
CA GLY A 172 -18.04 16.93 7.49
C GLY A 172 -18.81 18.24 7.31
N MET A 173 -18.22 19.31 7.87
CA MET A 173 -18.78 20.67 7.84
C MET A 173 -18.16 21.43 6.67
N LYS A 174 -18.99 21.90 5.75
CA LYS A 174 -18.61 22.72 4.59
C LYS A 174 -18.32 24.16 5.00
N ASN A 175 -19.15 24.73 5.87
CA ASN A 175 -19.02 26.11 6.29
C ASN A 175 -19.50 26.28 7.73
N VAL A 176 -18.79 27.10 8.51
CA VAL A 176 -19.19 27.49 9.87
C VAL A 176 -19.11 29.00 9.99
N GLN A 177 -20.26 29.63 10.15
CA GLN A 177 -20.36 31.06 10.38
C GLN A 177 -20.75 31.28 11.83
N ARG A 178 -20.15 32.28 12.48
CA ARG A 178 -20.39 32.59 13.90
C ARG A 178 -20.51 34.08 14.09
N GLY A 179 -21.25 34.48 15.12
CA GLY A 179 -21.29 35.87 15.53
C GLY A 179 -22.01 36.04 16.86
N THR A 180 -22.09 37.28 17.30
CA THR A 180 -22.87 37.68 18.45
C THR A 180 -23.90 38.72 18.03
N TYR A 181 -25.06 38.69 18.67
CA TYR A 181 -26.10 39.68 18.49
C TYR A 181 -26.55 40.17 19.87
N ALA A 182 -26.42 41.47 20.11
CA ALA A 182 -26.88 42.11 21.33
C ALA A 182 -28.37 42.46 21.17
N TRP A 183 -29.22 41.70 21.85
CA TRP A 183 -30.66 41.97 21.91
C TRP A 183 -30.94 42.79 23.18
N GLY A 184 -31.05 44.12 23.03
CA GLY A 184 -31.28 45.00 24.18
C GLY A 184 -31.42 46.49 23.84
N LEU A 185 -31.98 47.25 24.78
CA LEU A 185 -32.24 48.70 24.70
C LEU A 185 -30.93 49.49 24.58
N THR A 186 -30.85 50.35 23.58
CA THR A 186 -29.86 51.43 23.53
C THR A 186 -30.31 52.53 24.49
N ALA A 187 -29.60 52.65 25.61
CA ALA A 187 -29.60 53.77 26.55
C ALA A 187 -30.89 54.10 27.33
N TYR A 188 -30.66 54.42 28.60
CA TYR A 188 -31.62 54.99 29.55
C TYR A 188 -32.12 56.35 29.03
N GLY A 189 -33.41 56.48 28.70
CA GLY A 189 -34.02 57.77 28.31
C GLY A 189 -34.91 57.79 27.06
N VAL A 190 -35.11 56.66 26.37
CA VAL A 190 -36.04 56.59 25.23
C VAL A 190 -37.47 56.30 25.73
N PRO A 191 -38.50 57.05 25.28
CA PRO A 191 -39.88 56.84 25.70
C PRO A 191 -40.38 55.40 25.44
N PRO A 192 -41.33 54.85 26.22
CA PRO A 192 -41.72 53.43 26.20
C PRO A 192 -42.46 52.92 24.94
N GLY A 193 -42.37 53.61 23.79
CA GLY A 193 -43.27 53.42 22.66
C GLY A 193 -42.93 52.30 21.67
N ASP A 194 -41.67 51.89 21.52
CA ASP A 194 -41.24 51.08 20.35
C ASP A 194 -40.27 49.92 20.69
N PHE A 195 -40.26 49.42 21.92
CA PHE A 195 -39.36 48.33 22.32
C PHE A 195 -40.09 46.99 22.47
N ASP A 196 -40.68 46.54 21.37
CA ASP A 196 -41.33 45.24 21.34
C ASP A 196 -40.28 44.12 21.21
N TRP A 197 -40.02 43.49 22.37
CA TRP A 197 -39.17 42.31 22.50
C TRP A 197 -39.69 41.10 21.71
N ASN A 198 -40.91 41.18 21.17
CA ASN A 198 -41.51 40.14 20.32
C ASN A 198 -41.18 40.30 18.83
N ILE A 199 -40.51 41.39 18.42
CA ILE A 199 -40.13 41.57 17.01
C ILE A 199 -38.94 40.63 16.70
N PRO A 200 -39.05 39.73 15.70
CA PRO A 200 -37.92 38.91 15.29
C PRO A 200 -36.73 39.74 14.80
N ARG A 201 -35.51 39.20 14.91
CA ARG A 201 -34.28 39.86 14.44
C ARG A 201 -33.60 39.02 13.39
N ASP A 202 -33.35 39.63 12.23
CA ASP A 202 -32.71 38.99 11.10
C ASP A 202 -31.23 39.36 11.06
N ILE A 203 -30.39 38.33 10.98
CA ILE A 203 -28.94 38.42 10.89
C ILE A 203 -28.54 38.00 9.48
N THR A 204 -27.85 38.87 8.78
CA THR A 204 -27.30 38.55 7.47
C THR A 204 -26.06 37.69 7.63
N ILE A 205 -26.04 36.54 6.95
CA ILE A 205 -24.92 35.62 6.87
C ILE A 205 -24.51 35.43 5.41
N SER A 206 -23.31 34.91 5.17
CA SER A 206 -22.91 34.44 3.84
C SER A 206 -23.78 33.25 3.41
N ALA A 207 -23.93 33.06 2.10
CA ALA A 207 -24.81 32.02 1.55
C ALA A 207 -24.45 30.61 2.06
N VAL A 208 -25.45 29.87 2.53
CA VAL A 208 -25.40 28.44 2.90
C VAL A 208 -26.55 27.68 2.22
N ASN A 209 -26.46 26.35 2.08
CA ASN A 209 -27.58 25.52 1.65
C ASN A 209 -28.55 25.24 2.82
N PRO A 210 -29.80 25.75 2.82
CA PRO A 210 -30.70 25.59 3.96
C PRO A 210 -31.08 24.14 4.27
N ALA A 211 -31.12 23.26 3.27
CA ALA A 211 -31.45 21.84 3.46
C ALA A 211 -30.32 21.06 4.15
N LYS A 212 -29.11 21.64 4.22
CA LYS A 212 -27.91 21.04 4.83
C LYS A 212 -27.35 21.87 5.97
N SER A 213 -28.07 22.90 6.39
CA SER A 213 -27.59 23.83 7.39
C SER A 213 -28.45 23.74 8.65
N TRP A 214 -27.80 23.94 9.78
CA TRP A 214 -28.50 24.09 11.06
C TRP A 214 -27.93 25.26 11.84
N VAL A 215 -28.82 25.85 12.65
CA VAL A 215 -28.51 26.99 13.50
C VAL A 215 -28.36 26.49 14.93
N GLN A 216 -27.28 26.88 15.58
CA GLN A 216 -27.15 26.76 17.02
C GLN A 216 -27.08 28.15 17.62
N ILE A 217 -27.83 28.34 18.69
CA ILE A 217 -27.81 29.55 19.49
C ILE A 217 -27.25 29.24 20.87
N SER A 218 -26.62 30.21 21.50
CA SER A 218 -26.16 30.16 22.86
C SER A 218 -26.35 31.53 23.48
N VAL A 219 -26.96 31.57 24.65
CA VAL A 219 -27.21 32.81 25.37
C VAL A 219 -26.39 32.81 26.64
N SER A 220 -25.77 33.93 26.95
CA SER A 220 -25.11 34.14 28.24
C SER A 220 -25.70 35.41 28.85
N SER A 221 -26.44 35.28 29.94
CA SER A 221 -26.84 36.44 30.76
C SER A 221 -25.72 36.74 31.77
N SER A 222 -25.37 38.01 31.93
CA SER A 222 -24.26 38.43 32.79
C SER A 222 -24.71 39.04 34.12
N ALA A 223 -25.99 38.96 34.50
CA ALA A 223 -26.46 39.59 35.72
C ALA A 223 -27.50 38.73 36.44
N GLY A 224 -27.28 38.50 37.73
CA GLY A 224 -28.01 37.59 38.64
C GLY A 224 -29.49 37.87 38.89
N TYR A 225 -30.22 38.45 37.93
CA TYR A 225 -31.66 38.59 37.98
C TYR A 225 -32.26 38.30 36.60
N ASN A 226 -33.00 37.20 36.51
CA ASN A 226 -33.75 36.68 35.36
C ASN A 226 -32.95 35.77 34.42
N ASN A 227 -32.97 34.48 34.76
CA ASN A 227 -32.80 33.39 33.82
C ASN A 227 -33.92 33.48 32.76
N ILE A 228 -33.69 34.20 31.66
CA ILE A 228 -34.45 33.94 30.45
C ILE A 228 -33.97 32.55 30.02
N GLY A 229 -34.76 31.52 30.32
CA GLY A 229 -34.44 30.17 29.91
C GLY A 229 -34.20 30.15 28.39
N LEU A 230 -33.22 29.37 27.94
CA LEU A 230 -32.99 29.07 26.52
C LEU A 230 -34.28 28.63 25.79
N GLU A 231 -35.28 28.17 26.54
CA GLU A 231 -36.62 27.78 26.12
C GLU A 231 -37.40 28.87 25.36
N LEU A 232 -37.04 30.15 25.51
CA LEU A 232 -37.81 31.27 24.94
C LEU A 232 -37.14 31.91 23.70
N ILE A 233 -35.99 31.42 23.23
CA ILE A 233 -35.32 31.96 22.04
C ILE A 233 -35.12 30.84 21.04
N ARG A 234 -35.51 31.09 19.79
CA ARG A 234 -35.32 30.18 18.66
C ARG A 234 -34.50 30.88 17.60
N GLY A 235 -33.48 30.19 17.10
CA GLY A 235 -32.74 30.56 15.91
C GLY A 235 -33.16 29.66 14.77
N GLU A 236 -33.68 30.24 13.70
CA GLU A 236 -34.03 29.50 12.49
C GLU A 236 -33.36 30.12 11.28
N LEU A 237 -33.08 29.28 10.29
CA LEU A 237 -32.56 29.75 9.01
C LEU A 237 -33.75 30.04 8.10
N LEU A 238 -34.01 31.32 7.80
CA LEU A 238 -35.13 31.69 6.94
C LEU A 238 -34.85 31.39 5.47
N ASN A 239 -33.61 31.62 5.06
CA ASN A 239 -33.14 31.43 3.70
C ASN A 239 -31.61 31.26 3.71
N ALA A 240 -31.01 31.11 2.53
CA ALA A 240 -29.57 30.87 2.38
C ALA A 240 -28.67 31.93 3.03
N THR A 241 -29.16 33.15 3.27
CA THR A 241 -28.37 34.30 3.73
C THR A 241 -28.89 34.94 5.02
N THR A 242 -29.91 34.38 5.66
CA THR A 242 -30.57 35.03 6.80
C THR A 242 -30.92 34.04 7.91
N VAL A 243 -30.39 34.33 9.11
CA VAL A 243 -30.82 33.70 10.36
C VAL A 243 -31.80 34.63 11.05
N ARG A 244 -32.95 34.09 11.46
CA ARG A 244 -33.90 34.80 12.31
C ARG A 244 -33.77 34.32 13.73
N LEU A 245 -33.63 35.29 14.63
CA LEU A 245 -33.80 35.08 16.07
C LEU A 245 -35.21 35.53 16.44
N THR A 246 -36.00 34.61 16.98
CA THR A 246 -37.36 34.88 17.46
C THR A 246 -37.40 34.59 18.94
N ARG A 247 -38.06 35.47 19.70
CA ARG A 247 -38.37 35.24 21.10
C ARG A 247 -39.82 34.76 21.21
N ASP A 248 -40.02 33.65 21.91
CA ASP A 248 -41.32 33.06 22.17
C ASP A 248 -41.67 33.36 23.63
N SER A 249 -42.24 34.53 23.94
CA SER A 249 -42.83 34.71 25.27
C SER A 249 -43.89 35.81 25.31
N SER A 250 -45.10 35.42 25.68
CA SER A 250 -46.14 36.28 26.27
C SER A 250 -45.79 36.75 27.70
N TYR A 251 -44.65 36.32 28.27
CA TYR A 251 -44.26 36.64 29.64
C TYR A 251 -43.37 37.90 29.69
N TYR A 252 -44.00 39.02 30.04
CA TYR A 252 -43.38 40.32 30.21
C TYR A 252 -42.82 40.42 31.64
N SER A 253 -41.57 40.02 31.87
CA SER A 253 -40.85 40.49 33.06
C SER A 253 -40.00 41.69 32.66
N ALA A 254 -40.21 42.82 33.33
CA ALA A 254 -39.55 44.11 33.08
C ALA A 254 -38.07 44.10 33.51
N ALA A 255 -37.33 43.05 33.17
CA ALA A 255 -35.93 42.89 33.48
C ALA A 255 -35.07 43.59 32.41
N HIS A 256 -34.59 44.78 32.75
CA HIS A 256 -33.78 45.63 31.89
C HIS A 256 -32.33 45.13 31.82
N GLY A 257 -31.99 44.32 30.83
CA GLY A 257 -30.61 43.89 30.54
C GLY A 257 -30.37 43.62 29.07
N ILE A 258 -29.16 43.92 28.57
CA ILE A 258 -28.73 43.51 27.22
C ILE A 258 -28.48 42.01 27.24
N MET A 259 -29.15 41.27 26.36
CA MET A 259 -28.92 39.85 26.17
C MET A 259 -28.00 39.63 24.98
N ASN A 260 -26.82 39.07 25.24
CA ASN A 260 -25.90 38.68 24.18
C ASN A 260 -26.21 37.25 23.73
N ILE A 261 -26.54 37.12 22.45
CA ILE A 261 -26.81 35.84 21.80
C ILE A 261 -25.65 35.54 20.89
N ALA A 262 -24.88 34.51 21.22
CA ALA A 262 -23.97 33.89 20.27
C ALA A 262 -24.79 33.00 19.34
N TRP A 263 -24.49 33.09 18.06
CA TRP A 263 -25.09 32.24 17.04
C TRP A 263 -23.99 31.57 16.23
N GLN A 264 -24.29 30.39 15.74
CA GLN A 264 -23.49 29.73 14.72
C GLN A 264 -24.38 29.01 13.72
N VAL A 265 -24.00 29.09 12.45
CA VAL A 265 -24.63 28.37 11.34
C VAL A 265 -23.62 27.41 10.77
N MET A 266 -24.02 26.16 10.68
CA MET A 266 -23.16 25.07 10.25
C MET A 266 -23.79 24.39 9.05
N GLU A 267 -23.11 24.50 7.90
CA GLU A 267 -23.48 23.81 6.67
C GLU A 267 -22.70 22.50 6.58
N SER A 268 -23.38 21.38 6.39
CA SER A 268 -22.76 20.10 6.06
C SER A 268 -22.64 19.93 4.54
N TYR A 269 -21.74 19.04 4.14
CA TYR A 269 -21.46 18.76 2.73
C TYR A 269 -22.60 18.08 1.95
#